data_AF-A0A2E7YZ39-F1
#
_entry.id   AF-A0A2E7YZ39-F1
#
_cell.length_a   1.000
_cell.length_b   1.000
_cell.length_c   1.000
_cell.angle_alpha   90.00
_cell.angle_beta   90.00
_cell.angle_gamma   90.00
#
_symmetry.space_group_name_H-M   'P 1'
#
loop_
_entity.id
_entity.type
_entity.pdbx_description
1 polymer ?
#
loop_
_entity_poly.entity_id
_entity_poly.type
_entity_poly.pdbx_seq_one_letter_code
_entity_poly.pdbx_strand_id
1 'polypeptide(L)' 'MNKDKVAILTAAGTGMGADAAKKLVSDGFKISILS' A
#
# COMPACT_ATOMS: atom_id res chain seq x y z
N MET A 1 21.88 1.72 -0.83
CA MET A 1 21.08 0.52 -1.19
C MET A 1 19.63 0.95 -1.36
N ASN A 2 19.16 1.07 -2.60
CA ASN A 2 17.77 1.40 -2.89
C ASN A 2 16.93 0.12 -2.84
N LYS A 3 16.33 -0.18 -1.69
CA LYS A 3 15.31 -1.24 -1.60
C LYS A 3 13.97 -0.56 -1.80
N ASP A 4 13.53 -0.46 -3.06
CA ASP A 4 12.18 -0.05 -3.38
C ASP A 4 11.22 -1.02 -2.66
N LYS A 5 10.69 -0.61 -1.50
CA LYS A 5 9.82 -1.48 -0.69
C LYS A 5 8.46 -1.55 -1.38
N VAL A 6 7.98 -2.77 -1.58
CA VAL A 6 6.70 -3.04 -2.25
C VAL A 6 5.73 -3.66 -1.26
N ALA A 7 4.48 -3.20 -1.27
CA ALA A 7 3.38 -3.78 -0.50
C ALA A 7 2.21 -4.17 -1.41
N ILE A 8 1.64 -5.36 -1.21
CA ILE A 8 0.44 -5.82 -1.90
C ILE A 8 -0.66 -5.96 -0.85
N LEU A 9 -1.80 -5.30 -1.08
CA LEU A 9 -2.92 -5.28 -0.17
C LEU A 9 -4.13 -5.95 -0.82
N THR A 10 -4.78 -6.87 -0.12
CA THR A 10 -6.00 -7.57 -0.59
C THR A 10 -7.24 -7.01 0.11
N ALA A 11 -8.36 -6.95 -0.60
CA ALA A 11 -9.62 -6.35 -0.13
C ALA A 11 -9.46 -4.91 0.41
N ALA A 12 -8.52 -4.15 -0.14
CA ALA A 12 -8.11 -2.84 0.37
C ALA A 12 -8.62 -1.65 -0.48
N GLY A 13 -9.65 -1.86 -1.29
CA GLY A 13 -10.27 -0.80 -2.09
C GLY A 13 -11.02 0.26 -1.26
N THR A 14 -11.42 -0.06 -0.03
CA THR A 14 -12.22 0.82 0.84
C THR A 14 -11.87 0.68 2.33
N GLY A 15 -12.38 1.59 3.17
CA GLY A 15 -12.28 1.51 4.63
C GLY A 15 -10.82 1.47 5.12
N MET A 16 -10.57 0.68 6.15
CA MET A 16 -9.25 0.59 6.78
C MET A 16 -8.14 0.18 5.80
N GLY A 17 -8.44 -0.68 4.82
CA GLY A 17 -7.46 -1.10 3.82
C GLY A 17 -7.00 0.05 2.92
N ALA A 18 -7.93 0.91 2.50
CA ALA A 18 -7.61 2.09 1.71
C ALA A 18 -6.80 3.11 2.53
N ASP A 19 -7.08 3.26 3.82
CA ASP A 19 -6.33 4.17 4.69
C ASP A 19 -4.90 3.66 4.97
N ALA A 20 -4.73 2.35 5.15
CA ALA A 20 -3.42 1.72 5.24
C ALA A 20 -2.61 1.90 3.93
N ALA A 21 -3.24 1.77 2.77
CA ALA A 21 -2.60 1.99 1.47
C ALA A 21 -2.05 3.42 1.33
N LYS A 22 -2.83 4.43 1.72
CA LYS A 22 -2.41 5.85 1.71
C LYS A 22 -1.19 6.08 2.61
N LYS A 23 -1.18 5.45 3.80
CA LYS A 23 -0.06 5.55 4.73
C LYS A 23 1.21 4.92 4.15
N LEU A 24 1.11 3.73 3.57
CA LEU A 24 2.25 3.04 2.95
C LEU A 24 2.85 3.83 1.78
N VAL A 25 2.03 4.46 0.95
CA VAL A 25 2.52 5.37 -0.11
C VAL A 25 3.29 6.55 0.49
N SER A 26 2.77 7.14 1.57
CA SER A 26 3.43 8.24 2.28
C SER A 26 4.77 7.82 2.90
N ASP A 27 4.88 6.56 3.33
CA ASP A 27 6.09 5.98 3.89
C ASP A 27 7.08 5.49 2.78
N GLY A 28 6.77 5.76 1.51
CA GLY A 28 7.65 5.50 0.36
C GLY A 28 7.53 4.10 -0.23
N PHE A 29 6.47 3.35 0.09
CA PHE A 29 6.22 2.05 -0.52
C PHE A 29 5.59 2.21 -1.90
N LYS A 30 6.02 1.39 -2.85
CA LYS A 30 5.23 1.12 -4.06
C LYS A 30 4.13 0.14 -3.68
N ILE A 31 2.89 0.43 -4.02
CA ILE A 31 1.75 -0.40 -3.61
C ILE A 31 1.01 -1.01 -4.79
N SER A 32 0.38 -2.17 -4.57
CA SER A 32 -0.64 -2.74 -5.44
C SER A 32 -1.83 -3.18 -4.59
N ILE A 33 -3.05 -2.93 -5.08
CA ILE A 33 -4.29 -3.29 -4.38
C ILE A 33 -5.05 -4.31 -5.23
N LEU A 34 -5.36 -5.46 -4.65
CA LEU A 34 -6.34 -6.41 -5.17
C LEU A 34 -7.68 -6.12 -4.48
N SER A 35 -8.66 -5.68 -5.27
CA SER A 35 -10.02 -5.32 -4.81
C SER A 35 -11.03 -6.32 -5.29
#